data_AF-A0A7X1DDN1-F1
#
_entry.id   AF-A0A7X1DDN1-F1
#
_cell.length_a   1.000
_cell.length_b   1.000
_cell.length_c   1.000
_cell.angle_alpha   90.00
_cell.angle_beta   90.00
_cell.angle_gamma   90.00
#
_symmetry.space_group_name_H-M   'P 1'
#
loop_
_entity.id
_entity.type
_entity.pdbx_description
1 polymer ?
#
loop_
_entity_poly.entity_id
_entity_poly.type
_entity_poly.pdbx_seq_one_letter_code
_entity_poly.pdbx_strand_id
1 'polypeptide(L)'
;MNLQDVVSKICDYHEMHNNNLFFERVRDCIDSCLSLLNPYFEIDELVAIEKSKKARMHEDSEQLNGIYHEISIKRLHFDPVKQKRDYARIETLLFYLSSYNKWPDDERPNTLEYFVFNVVNAGVSEDAIYSIITKKFKDILSHIELK
;
A
#
# COMPACT_ATOMS: atom_id res chain seq x y z
N MET A 1 0.03 -19.29 10.49
CA MET A 1 0.31 -17.85 10.59
C MET A 1 -0.80 -17.14 9.82
N ASN A 2 -1.49 -16.18 10.42
CA ASN A 2 -2.54 -15.41 9.74
C ASN A 2 -1.92 -14.19 9.02
N LEU A 3 -2.73 -13.42 8.28
CA LEU A 3 -2.25 -12.23 7.54
C LEU A 3 -1.63 -11.18 8.47
N GLN A 4 -2.26 -10.93 9.61
CA GLN A 4 -1.75 -9.96 10.59
C GLN A 4 -0.37 -10.38 11.12
N ASP A 5 -0.20 -11.63 11.52
CA ASP A 5 1.08 -12.18 11.99
C ASP A 5 2.20 -12.02 10.95
N VAL A 6 1.88 -12.25 9.66
CA VAL A 6 2.83 -12.09 8.55
C VAL A 6 3.24 -10.63 8.40
N VAL A 7 2.26 -9.72 8.39
CA VAL A 7 2.51 -8.28 8.24
C VAL A 7 3.34 -7.75 9.41
N SER A 8 2.97 -8.08 10.65
CA SER A 8 3.73 -7.67 11.84
C SER A 8 5.18 -8.12 11.77
N LYS A 9 5.46 -9.37 11.38
CA LYS A 9 6.83 -9.86 11.23
C LYS A 9 7.65 -9.13 10.16
N ILE A 10 7.02 -8.71 9.07
CA ILE A 10 7.69 -7.93 8.01
C ILE A 10 8.00 -6.52 8.53
N CYS A 11 7.07 -5.91 9.28
CA CYS A 11 7.28 -4.63 9.95
C CYS A 11 8.39 -4.72 11.01
N ASP A 12 8.43 -5.77 11.84
CA ASP A 12 9.52 -5.99 12.81
C ASP A 12 10.87 -6.17 12.10
N TYR A 13 10.90 -6.90 10.98
CA TYR A 13 12.13 -7.07 10.19
C TYR A 13 12.65 -5.74 9.64
N HIS A 14 11.75 -4.84 9.22
CA HIS A 14 12.13 -3.50 8.79
C HIS A 14 12.87 -2.74 9.88
N GLU A 15 12.39 -2.75 11.13
CA GLU A 15 13.01 -2.01 12.23
C GLU A 15 14.50 -2.35 12.39
N MET A 16 14.88 -3.57 12.03
CA MET A 16 16.26 -4.05 12.05
C MET A 16 17.03 -3.87 10.72
N HIS A 17 16.33 -3.66 9.60
CA HIS A 17 16.92 -3.67 8.24
C HIS A 17 16.38 -2.54 7.33
N ASN A 18 16.23 -1.35 7.90
CA ASN A 18 15.77 -0.12 7.25
C ASN A 18 16.74 0.32 6.13
N ASN A 19 16.53 -0.16 4.90
CA ASN A 19 17.32 0.21 3.73
C ASN A 19 16.47 0.30 2.46
N ASN A 20 16.99 0.99 1.43
CA ASN A 20 16.31 1.25 0.15
C ASN A 20 15.82 -0.03 -0.56
N LEU A 21 16.58 -1.13 -0.49
CA LEU A 21 16.19 -2.39 -1.12
C LEU A 21 14.94 -3.00 -0.46
N PHE A 22 14.88 -2.96 0.87
CA PHE A 22 13.70 -3.43 1.60
C PHE A 22 12.49 -2.53 1.28
N PHE A 23 12.68 -1.22 1.18
CA PHE A 23 11.61 -0.29 0.80
C PHE A 23 11.05 -0.53 -0.59
N GLU A 24 11.91 -0.70 -1.59
CA GLU A 24 11.49 -1.04 -2.95
C GLU A 24 10.66 -2.33 -2.95
N ARG A 25 11.07 -3.32 -2.17
CA ARG A 25 10.34 -4.58 -2.03
C ARG A 25 8.95 -4.41 -1.40
N VAL A 26 8.82 -3.58 -0.36
CA VAL A 26 7.52 -3.23 0.24
C VAL A 26 6.63 -2.53 -0.77
N ARG A 27 7.14 -1.53 -1.48
CA ARG A 27 6.38 -0.83 -2.54
C ARG A 27 5.93 -1.80 -3.61
N ASP A 28 6.82 -2.66 -4.11
CA ASP A 28 6.48 -3.66 -5.13
C ASP A 28 5.44 -4.67 -4.62
N CYS A 29 5.40 -4.94 -3.31
CA CYS A 29 4.35 -5.75 -2.69
C CYS A 29 3.02 -5.00 -2.66
N ILE A 30 3.03 -3.72 -2.23
CA ILE A 30 1.88 -2.82 -2.25
C ILE A 30 1.30 -2.73 -3.67
N ASP A 31 2.12 -2.52 -4.70
CA ASP A 31 1.72 -2.53 -6.11
C ASP A 31 1.00 -3.83 -6.51
N SER A 32 1.51 -4.97 -6.05
CA SER A 32 0.93 -6.28 -6.36
C SER A 32 -0.43 -6.45 -5.67
N CYS A 33 -0.53 -6.06 -4.40
CA CYS A 33 -1.79 -6.10 -3.66
C CYS A 33 -2.81 -5.08 -4.18
N LEU A 34 -2.37 -3.90 -4.63
CA LEU A 34 -3.24 -2.86 -5.21
C LEU A 34 -3.97 -3.38 -6.45
N SER A 35 -3.35 -4.27 -7.22
CA SER A 35 -3.99 -4.89 -8.39
C SER A 35 -5.23 -5.72 -8.06
N LEU A 36 -5.36 -6.22 -6.82
CA LEU A 36 -6.58 -6.88 -6.34
C LEU A 36 -7.78 -5.92 -6.29
N LEU A 37 -7.51 -4.61 -6.21
CA LEU A 37 -8.54 -3.58 -6.22
C LEU A 37 -8.93 -3.10 -7.63
N ASN A 38 -8.23 -3.53 -8.69
CA ASN A 38 -8.51 -3.12 -10.07
C ASN A 38 -10.00 -3.23 -10.48
N PRO A 39 -10.73 -4.30 -10.12
CA PRO A 39 -12.15 -4.40 -10.47
C PRO A 39 -13.06 -3.37 -9.77
N TYR A 40 -12.58 -2.73 -8.70
CA TYR A 40 -13.35 -1.77 -7.90
C TYR A 40 -12.94 -0.32 -8.18
N PHE A 41 -11.86 -0.08 -8.92
CA PHE A 41 -11.44 1.27 -9.28
C PHE A 41 -12.26 1.82 -10.43
N GLU A 42 -12.60 3.10 -10.31
CA GLU A 42 -13.14 3.91 -11.39
C GLU A 42 -12.04 4.26 -12.42
N ILE A 43 -12.45 4.67 -13.62
CA ILE A 43 -11.53 4.93 -14.73
C ILE A 43 -10.49 5.99 -14.39
N ASP A 44 -10.90 7.07 -13.73
CA ASP A 44 -10.03 8.16 -13.31
C ASP A 44 -8.98 7.71 -12.28
N GLU A 45 -9.33 6.77 -11.40
CA GLU A 45 -8.44 6.20 -10.41
C GLU A 45 -7.42 5.25 -11.03
N LEU A 46 -7.85 4.41 -11.98
CA LEU A 46 -6.94 3.60 -12.79
C LEU A 46 -5.95 4.48 -13.56
N VAL A 47 -6.43 5.60 -14.11
CA VAL A 47 -5.58 6.60 -14.76
C VAL A 47 -4.60 7.23 -13.76
N ALA A 48 -5.04 7.56 -12.54
CA ALA A 48 -4.18 8.09 -11.49
C ALA A 48 -3.07 7.10 -11.11
N ILE A 49 -3.40 5.81 -10.98
CA ILE A 49 -2.42 4.73 -10.72
C ILE A 49 -1.36 4.71 -11.83
N GLU A 50 -1.77 4.66 -13.10
CA GLU A 50 -0.82 4.59 -14.22
C GLU A 50 0.05 5.86 -14.34
N LYS A 51 -0.55 7.05 -14.14
CA LYS A 51 0.22 8.31 -14.09
C LYS A 51 1.23 8.29 -12.95
N SER A 52 0.85 7.81 -11.77
CA SER A 52 1.74 7.77 -10.61
C SER A 52 2.93 6.83 -10.80
N LYS A 53 2.74 5.70 -11.50
CA LYS A 53 3.86 4.80 -11.87
C LYS A 53 4.86 5.53 -12.77
N LYS A 54 4.39 6.22 -13.80
CA LYS A 54 5.25 7.02 -14.70
C LYS A 54 5.96 8.14 -13.96
N ALA A 55 5.25 8.87 -13.11
CA ALA A 55 5.82 9.96 -12.32
C ALA A 55 6.94 9.44 -11.40
N ARG A 56 6.74 8.31 -10.72
CA ARG A 56 7.79 7.65 -9.92
C ARG A 56 8.99 7.24 -10.76
N MET A 57 8.79 6.67 -11.95
CA MET A 57 9.90 6.28 -12.85
C MET A 57 10.76 7.46 -13.30
N HIS A 58 10.19 8.67 -13.34
CA HIS A 58 10.88 9.89 -13.74
C HIS A 58 11.24 10.80 -12.56
N GLU A 59 11.06 10.32 -11.32
CA GLU A 59 11.27 11.11 -10.10
C GLU A 59 10.47 12.43 -10.06
N ASP A 60 9.35 12.48 -10.79
CA ASP A 60 8.49 13.66 -10.92
C ASP A 60 7.59 13.81 -9.69
N SER A 61 8.18 14.44 -8.67
CA SER A 61 7.52 14.69 -7.39
C SER A 61 6.35 15.68 -7.52
N GLU A 62 6.40 16.62 -8.47
CA GLU A 62 5.32 17.60 -8.68
C GLU A 62 4.08 16.90 -9.22
N GLN A 63 4.24 16.06 -10.23
CA GLN A 63 3.15 15.26 -10.78
C GLN A 63 2.56 14.30 -9.74
N LEU A 64 3.39 13.63 -8.92
CA LEU A 64 2.89 12.77 -7.84
C LEU A 64 2.05 13.54 -6.82
N ASN A 65 2.51 14.72 -6.39
CA ASN A 65 1.76 15.55 -5.45
C ASN A 65 0.43 16.04 -6.05
N GLY A 66 0.42 16.37 -7.35
CA GLY A 66 -0.80 16.75 -8.06
C GLY A 66 -1.84 15.62 -8.09
N ILE A 67 -1.40 14.40 -8.45
CA ILE A 67 -2.29 13.22 -8.46
C ILE A 67 -2.81 12.92 -7.04
N TYR A 68 -1.94 12.94 -6.04
CA TYR A 68 -2.33 12.75 -4.64
C TYR A 68 -3.39 13.77 -4.22
N HIS A 69 -3.20 15.05 -4.57
CA HIS A 69 -4.14 16.12 -4.25
C HIS A 69 -5.52 15.89 -4.88
N GLU A 70 -5.57 15.53 -6.16
CA GLU A 70 -6.83 15.22 -6.87
C GLU A 70 -7.61 14.08 -6.17
N ILE A 71 -6.93 12.98 -5.84
CA ILE A 71 -7.56 11.86 -5.12
C ILE A 71 -7.98 12.27 -3.71
N SER A 72 -7.21 13.15 -3.04
CA SER A 72 -7.56 13.61 -1.69
C SER A 72 -8.84 14.44 -1.66
N ILE A 73 -9.10 15.24 -2.71
CA ILE A 73 -10.37 15.94 -2.87
C ILE A 73 -11.49 14.94 -3.15
N LYS A 74 -11.25 13.94 -4.01
CA LYS A 74 -12.22 12.88 -4.30
C LYS A 74 -12.66 12.16 -3.02
N ARG A 75 -11.71 11.81 -2.14
CA ARG A 75 -11.96 11.18 -0.83
C ARG A 75 -13.03 11.91 -0.02
N LEU A 76 -13.06 13.25 -0.03
CA LEU A 76 -14.01 14.05 0.75
C LEU A 76 -15.49 13.82 0.39
N HIS A 77 -15.75 13.22 -0.76
CA HIS A 77 -17.12 12.91 -1.21
C HIS A 77 -17.67 11.60 -0.62
N PHE A 78 -16.84 10.82 0.08
CA PHE A 78 -17.23 9.55 0.67
C PHE A 78 -17.39 9.68 2.19
N ASP A 79 -18.57 9.29 2.69
CA ASP A 79 -18.82 9.18 4.12
C ASP A 79 -18.14 7.89 4.66
N PRO A 80 -17.23 7.98 5.65
CA PRO A 80 -16.47 6.82 6.15
C PRO A 80 -17.35 5.74 6.79
N VAL A 81 -18.54 6.10 7.26
CA VAL A 81 -19.47 5.18 7.92
C VAL A 81 -20.44 4.58 6.90
N LYS A 82 -21.04 5.42 6.05
CA LYS A 82 -22.08 4.98 5.09
C LYS A 82 -21.49 4.33 3.84
N GLN A 83 -20.30 4.77 3.41
CA GLN A 83 -19.62 4.32 2.20
C GLN A 83 -18.26 3.72 2.54
N LYS A 84 -18.21 2.92 3.61
CA LYS A 84 -16.97 2.38 4.19
C LYS A 84 -16.02 1.74 3.16
N ARG A 85 -16.55 0.98 2.19
CA ARG A 85 -15.74 0.29 1.17
C ARG A 85 -15.10 1.26 0.18
N ASP A 86 -15.89 2.18 -0.38
CA ASP A 86 -15.38 3.18 -1.32
C ASP A 86 -14.39 4.11 -0.63
N TYR A 87 -14.71 4.52 0.60
CA TYR A 87 -13.81 5.28 1.44
C TYR A 87 -12.48 4.54 1.64
N ALA A 88 -12.50 3.27 2.06
CA ALA A 88 -11.29 2.47 2.28
C ALA A 88 -10.49 2.23 0.98
N ARG A 89 -11.18 2.08 -0.16
CA ARG A 89 -10.58 1.97 -1.49
C ARG A 89 -9.82 3.24 -1.87
N ILE A 90 -10.42 4.42 -1.63
CA ILE A 90 -9.77 5.70 -1.89
C ILE A 90 -8.61 5.95 -0.92
N GLU A 91 -8.78 5.64 0.38
CA GLU A 91 -7.68 5.72 1.36
C GLU A 91 -6.50 4.85 0.94
N THR A 92 -6.76 3.61 0.50
CA THR A 92 -5.72 2.72 -0.06
C THR A 92 -4.94 3.39 -1.19
N LEU A 93 -5.65 4.07 -2.10
CA LEU A 93 -5.04 4.79 -3.21
C LEU A 93 -4.20 5.98 -2.72
N LEU A 94 -4.66 6.72 -1.71
CA LEU A 94 -3.88 7.80 -1.11
C LEU A 94 -2.59 7.31 -0.45
N PHE A 95 -2.64 6.19 0.28
CA PHE A 95 -1.44 5.55 0.84
C PHE A 95 -0.45 5.18 -0.26
N TYR A 96 -0.94 4.62 -1.37
CA TYR A 96 -0.12 4.27 -2.52
C TYR A 96 0.52 5.49 -3.22
N LEU A 97 -0.19 6.62 -3.25
CA LEU A 97 0.24 7.86 -3.92
C LEU A 97 1.14 8.74 -3.07
N SER A 98 1.15 8.56 -1.75
CA SER A 98 1.90 9.39 -0.82
C SER A 98 3.41 9.41 -1.17
N SER A 99 3.98 10.61 -1.22
CA SER A 99 5.41 10.80 -1.46
C SER A 99 6.19 10.56 -0.17
N TYR A 100 7.09 9.58 -0.21
CA TYR A 100 7.90 9.17 0.94
C TYR A 100 8.96 10.21 1.38
N ASN A 101 9.21 11.24 0.58
CA ASN A 101 10.30 12.20 0.80
C ASN A 101 9.92 13.40 1.71
N LYS A 102 8.70 13.42 2.27
CA LYS A 102 8.16 14.57 3.04
C LYS A 102 7.86 14.28 4.51
N TRP A 103 8.23 13.10 5.03
CA TRP A 103 7.95 12.74 6.42
C TRP A 103 9.13 13.11 7.32
N PRO A 104 8.96 14.02 8.30
CA PRO A 104 10.04 14.40 9.22
C PRO A 104 10.36 13.32 10.25
N ASP A 105 9.38 12.43 10.55
CA ASP A 105 9.49 11.25 11.40
C ASP A 105 9.04 10.04 10.57
N ASP A 106 9.97 9.16 10.29
CA ASP A 106 9.87 8.24 9.16
C ASP A 106 9.13 6.93 9.49
N GLU A 107 7.81 6.93 9.37
CA GLU A 107 6.93 5.77 9.60
C GLU A 107 6.78 4.82 8.38
N ARG A 108 7.68 4.91 7.38
CA ARG A 108 7.76 4.00 6.20
C ARG A 108 7.52 2.49 6.49
N PRO A 109 7.96 1.87 7.61
CA PRO A 109 7.68 0.46 7.93
C PRO A 109 6.20 0.07 8.01
N ASN A 110 5.37 0.95 8.59
CA ASN A 110 3.99 0.62 8.94
C ASN A 110 3.04 0.86 7.75
N THR A 111 3.57 1.35 6.63
CA THR A 111 2.81 1.55 5.40
C THR A 111 2.15 0.25 4.92
N LEU A 112 2.80 -0.89 5.12
CA LEU A 112 2.22 -2.19 4.75
C LEU A 112 1.03 -2.55 5.64
N GLU A 113 1.10 -2.27 6.95
CA GLU A 113 0.01 -2.54 7.89
C GLU A 113 -1.23 -1.69 7.59
N TYR A 114 -1.05 -0.36 7.47
CA TYR A 114 -2.15 0.54 7.12
C TYR A 114 -2.74 0.24 5.75
N PHE A 115 -1.88 -0.09 4.78
CA PHE A 115 -2.33 -0.46 3.44
C PHE A 115 -3.16 -1.75 3.48
N VAL A 116 -2.67 -2.81 4.14
CA VAL A 116 -3.40 -4.08 4.26
C VAL A 116 -4.73 -3.89 4.96
N PHE A 117 -4.76 -3.11 6.04
CA PHE A 117 -6.00 -2.77 6.75
C PHE A 117 -7.04 -2.11 5.81
N ASN A 118 -6.61 -1.16 4.98
CA ASN A 118 -7.52 -0.47 4.05
C ASN A 118 -7.97 -1.37 2.90
N VAL A 119 -7.09 -2.22 2.35
CA VAL A 119 -7.42 -3.17 1.29
C VAL A 119 -8.45 -4.21 1.76
N VAL A 120 -8.31 -4.72 2.99
CA VAL A 120 -9.31 -5.61 3.61
C VAL A 120 -10.64 -4.88 3.80
N ASN A 121 -10.63 -3.64 4.31
CA ASN A 121 -11.85 -2.84 4.46
C ASN A 121 -12.51 -2.45 3.13
N ALA A 122 -11.74 -2.38 2.05
CA ALA A 122 -12.26 -2.20 0.68
C ALA A 122 -12.94 -3.48 0.14
N GLY A 123 -12.83 -4.62 0.83
CA GLY A 123 -13.54 -5.85 0.52
C GLY A 123 -12.70 -6.93 -0.16
N VAL A 124 -11.37 -6.77 -0.21
CA VAL A 124 -10.46 -7.80 -0.72
C VAL A 124 -10.28 -8.90 0.32
N SER A 125 -10.22 -10.15 -0.13
CA SER A 125 -9.99 -11.30 0.74
C SER A 125 -8.60 -11.27 1.38
N GLU A 126 -8.54 -11.50 2.69
CA GLU A 126 -7.28 -11.66 3.43
C GLU A 126 -6.40 -12.77 2.84
N ASP A 127 -6.98 -13.88 2.38
CA ASP A 127 -6.23 -15.00 1.77
C ASP A 127 -5.51 -14.57 0.48
N ALA A 128 -6.14 -13.70 -0.31
CA ALA A 128 -5.55 -13.20 -1.54
C ALA A 128 -4.34 -12.30 -1.24
N ILE A 129 -4.48 -11.43 -0.24
CA ILE A 129 -3.39 -10.57 0.24
C ILE A 129 -2.26 -11.42 0.84
N TYR A 130 -2.61 -12.39 1.69
CA TYR A 130 -1.68 -13.32 2.34
C TYR A 130 -0.83 -14.05 1.31
N SER A 131 -1.44 -14.59 0.26
CA SER A 131 -0.74 -15.29 -0.82
C SER A 131 0.30 -14.41 -1.52
N ILE A 132 -0.01 -13.13 -1.77
CA ILE A 132 0.93 -12.19 -2.37
C ILE A 132 2.09 -11.88 -1.40
N ILE A 133 1.77 -11.49 -0.16
CA ILE A 133 2.77 -11.07 0.82
C ILE A 133 3.73 -12.22 1.15
N THR A 134 3.21 -13.42 1.43
CA THR A 134 4.05 -14.58 1.75
C THR A 134 4.98 -14.98 0.61
N LYS A 135 4.52 -14.88 -0.63
CA LYS A 135 5.37 -15.09 -1.80
C LYS A 135 6.44 -14.01 -1.93
N LYS A 136 6.07 -12.74 -1.72
CA LYS A 136 6.97 -11.58 -1.83
C LYS A 136 8.04 -11.54 -0.76
N PHE A 137 7.80 -12.08 0.43
CA PHE A 137 8.70 -12.03 1.59
C PHE A 137 9.07 -13.41 2.15
N LYS A 138 9.05 -14.45 1.29
CA LYS A 138 9.27 -15.84 1.69
C LYS A 138 10.57 -16.06 2.48
N ASP A 139 11.67 -15.44 2.06
CA ASP A 139 12.97 -15.47 2.73
C ASP A 139 12.87 -14.97 4.18
N ILE A 140 12.26 -13.79 4.39
CA ILE A 140 12.07 -13.21 5.72
C ILE A 140 11.24 -14.14 6.60
N LEU A 141 10.13 -14.66 6.05
CA LEU A 141 9.22 -15.51 6.79
C LEU A 141 9.81 -16.89 7.10
N SER A 142 10.64 -17.44 6.19
CA SER A 142 11.32 -18.72 6.36
C SER A 142 12.44 -18.70 7.40
N HIS A 143 13.07 -17.54 7.64
CA HIS A 143 14.06 -17.38 8.70
C HIS A 143 13.46 -17.38 10.11
N ILE A 144 12.13 -17.21 10.22
CA ILE A 144 11.42 -17.06 11.50
C ILE A 144 10.77 -18.37 11.96
N GLU A 145 10.53 -19.34 11.05
CA GLU A 145 10.02 -20.68 11.42
C GLU A 145 11.08 -21.60 12.06
N LEU A 146 12.34 -21.15 12.14
CA LEU A 146 13.47 -21.93 12.68
C LEU A 146 13.91 -21.51 14.11
N LYS A 147 13.07 -20.77 14.84
CA LYS A 147 13.28 -20.48 16.27
C LYS A 147 12.16 -21.05 17.13
#